data_AF-A0A409W5M6-F1
#
_entry.id   AF-A0A409W5M6-F1
#
_cell.length_a   1.000
_cell.length_b   1.000
_cell.length_c   1.000
_cell.angle_alpha   90.00
_cell.angle_beta   90.00
_cell.angle_gamma   90.00
#
_symmetry.space_group_name_H-M   'P 1'
#
loop_
_entity.id
_entity.type
_entity.pdbx_description
1 polymer ?
#
loop_
_entity_poly.entity_id
_entity_poly.type
_entity_poly.pdbx_seq_one_letter_code
_entity_poly.pdbx_strand_id
1 'polypeptide(L)'
;MAQTLILVKGIADVAVAAILTFKPAIIYESFLARAVHSFSELHLTDASTAPGFNQSVACMVAAVGVGHVVASKSGPASHASVFAMNLTFSILGFLACALPSRESGIGSATMLMTSCNHLLFSLALLWADPGVLGGRGSGTGKKRS
;
A
#
# COMPACT_ATOMS: atom_id res chain seq x y z
N MET A 1 15.30 2.40 11.49
CA MET A 1 15.01 1.62 10.28
C MET A 1 13.54 1.73 9.88
N ALA A 2 12.58 1.35 10.74
CA ALA A 2 11.15 1.48 10.48
C ALA A 2 10.70 2.89 10.05
N GLN A 3 11.12 3.95 10.75
CA GLN A 3 10.79 5.33 10.38
C GLN A 3 11.23 5.70 8.95
N THR A 4 12.45 5.33 8.57
CA THR A 4 12.97 5.55 7.22
C THR A 4 12.16 4.78 6.18
N LEU A 5 11.78 3.53 6.46
CA LEU A 5 10.92 2.74 5.58
C LEU A 5 9.55 3.40 5.39
N ILE A 6 8.91 3.85 6.48
CA ILE A 6 7.63 4.55 6.45
C ILE A 6 7.74 5.86 5.66
N LEU A 7 8.81 6.63 5.85
CA LEU A 7 9.04 7.87 5.11
C LEU A 7 9.20 7.62 3.61
N VAL A 8 10.05 6.66 3.24
CA VAL A 8 10.30 6.29 1.83
C VAL A 8 9.02 5.80 1.16
N LYS A 9 8.25 4.94 1.85
CA LYS A 9 6.93 4.49 1.37
C LYS A 9 5.97 5.67 1.16
N GLY A 10 5.91 6.60 2.10
CA GLY A 10 5.06 7.79 1.97
C GLY A 10 5.44 8.69 0.80
N ILE A 11 6.72 8.95 0.59
CA ILE A 11 7.21 9.71 -0.57
C ILE A 11 6.88 8.98 -1.88
N ALA A 12 7.07 7.66 -1.92
CA ALA A 12 6.73 6.85 -3.08
C ALA A 12 5.23 6.88 -3.39
N ASP A 13 4.37 6.79 -2.38
CA ASP A 13 2.92 6.86 -2.54
C ASP A 13 2.49 8.24 -3.07
N VAL A 14 3.06 9.34 -2.56
CA VAL A 14 2.81 10.69 -3.10
C VAL A 14 3.25 10.82 -4.56
N ALA A 15 4.41 10.23 -4.91
CA ALA A 15 4.88 10.21 -6.30
C ALA A 15 3.95 9.39 -7.21
N VAL A 16 3.51 8.21 -6.76
CA VAL A 16 2.53 7.38 -7.48
C VAL A 16 1.21 8.14 -7.67
N ALA A 17 0.73 8.85 -6.65
CA ALA A 17 -0.46 9.66 -6.75
C ALA A 17 -0.32 10.77 -7.81
N ALA A 18 0.81 11.48 -7.84
CA ALA A 18 1.08 12.48 -8.88
C ALA A 18 1.07 11.84 -10.28
N ILE A 19 1.69 10.66 -10.44
CA ILE A 19 1.65 9.92 -11.71
C ILE A 19 0.20 9.54 -12.07
N LEU A 20 -0.58 9.01 -11.14
CA LEU A 20 -1.98 8.66 -11.37
C LEU A 20 -2.86 9.87 -11.73
N THR A 21 -2.57 11.05 -11.16
CA THR A 21 -3.29 12.29 -11.48
C THR A 21 -3.03 12.77 -12.91
N PHE A 22 -1.78 12.72 -13.38
CA PHE A 22 -1.41 13.32 -14.67
C PHE A 22 -1.30 12.32 -15.82
N LYS A 23 -0.81 11.10 -15.54
CA LYS A 23 -0.52 10.05 -16.54
C LYS A 23 -0.71 8.64 -15.94
N PRO A 24 -1.95 8.24 -15.60
CA PRO A 24 -2.25 6.96 -14.96
C PRO A 24 -1.80 5.73 -15.79
N ALA A 25 -1.75 5.85 -17.12
CA ALA A 25 -1.24 4.81 -18.02
C ALA A 25 0.18 4.34 -17.67
N ILE A 26 1.03 5.22 -17.09
CA ILE A 26 2.39 4.85 -16.66
C ILE A 26 2.37 3.73 -15.61
N ILE A 27 1.38 3.73 -14.71
CA ILE A 27 1.23 2.70 -13.67
C ILE A 27 0.44 1.51 -14.21
N TYR A 28 -0.73 1.78 -14.81
CA TYR A 28 -1.67 0.73 -15.22
C TYR A 28 -1.19 -0.13 -16.37
N GLU A 29 -0.36 0.43 -17.27
CA GLU A 29 0.23 -0.28 -18.40
C GLU A 29 1.73 -0.53 -18.20
N SER A 30 2.23 -0.37 -16.98
CA SER A 30 3.63 -0.60 -16.64
C SER A 30 4.08 -2.01 -16.99
N PHE A 31 5.39 -2.20 -17.16
CA PHE A 31 5.97 -3.52 -17.36
C PHE A 31 5.55 -4.51 -16.26
N LEU A 32 5.51 -4.04 -15.00
CA LEU A 32 5.07 -4.87 -13.87
C LEU A 32 3.59 -5.25 -13.98
N ALA A 33 2.71 -4.31 -14.32
CA ALA A 33 1.29 -4.61 -14.53
C ALA A 33 1.08 -5.61 -15.67
N ARG A 34 1.82 -5.47 -16.78
CA ARG A 34 1.79 -6.41 -17.91
C ARG A 34 2.33 -7.79 -17.55
N ALA A 35 3.40 -7.86 -16.75
CA ALA A 35 3.92 -9.12 -16.25
C ALA A 35 2.90 -9.81 -15.33
N VAL A 36 2.33 -9.08 -14.38
CA VAL A 36 1.28 -9.61 -13.48
C VAL A 36 0.06 -10.07 -14.27
N HIS A 37 -0.38 -9.32 -15.29
CA HIS A 37 -1.44 -9.73 -16.21
C HIS A 37 -1.11 -11.07 -16.89
N SER A 38 0.11 -11.20 -17.44
CA SER A 38 0.55 -12.44 -18.10
C SER A 38 0.61 -13.65 -17.17
N PHE A 39 0.87 -13.46 -15.87
CA PHE A 39 0.94 -14.56 -14.90
C PHE A 39 -0.39 -14.89 -14.25
N SER A 40 -1.25 -13.90 -14.03
CA SER A 40 -2.50 -14.06 -13.28
C SER A 40 -3.75 -14.13 -14.15
N GLU A 41 -3.62 -13.84 -15.45
CA GLU A 41 -4.72 -13.67 -16.41
C GLU A 41 -5.74 -12.57 -16.02
N LEU A 42 -5.48 -11.80 -14.95
CA LEU A 42 -6.31 -10.68 -14.53
C LEU A 42 -6.23 -9.55 -15.55
N HIS A 43 -7.36 -8.93 -15.87
CA HIS A 43 -7.39 -7.83 -16.83
C HIS A 43 -6.46 -6.66 -16.44
N LEU A 44 -5.94 -5.96 -17.45
CA LEU A 44 -5.23 -4.70 -17.26
C LEU A 44 -6.22 -3.56 -17.05
N THR A 45 -5.91 -2.67 -16.11
CA THR A 45 -6.74 -1.48 -15.86
C THR A 45 -6.60 -0.51 -17.02
N ASP A 46 -7.72 -0.13 -17.64
CA ASP A 46 -7.73 0.94 -18.64
C ASP A 46 -7.98 2.29 -17.96
N ALA A 47 -7.03 3.21 -18.14
CA ALA A 47 -7.07 4.55 -17.57
C ALA A 47 -8.21 5.42 -18.14
N SER A 48 -8.69 5.11 -19.34
CA SER A 48 -9.69 5.89 -20.06
C SER A 48 -11.14 5.52 -19.69
N THR A 49 -11.37 4.34 -19.11
CA THR A 49 -12.71 3.83 -18.82
C THR A 49 -13.47 4.64 -17.75
N ALA A 50 -12.76 5.12 -16.72
CA ALA A 50 -13.38 5.78 -15.57
C ALA A 50 -12.48 6.90 -15.00
N PRO A 51 -12.35 8.05 -15.68
CA PRO A 51 -11.40 9.10 -15.30
C PRO A 51 -11.64 9.69 -13.91
N GLY A 52 -12.90 9.91 -13.50
CA GLY A 52 -13.23 10.41 -12.16
C GLY A 52 -12.87 9.42 -11.05
N PHE A 53 -13.05 8.12 -11.31
CA PHE A 53 -12.63 7.07 -10.38
C PHE A 53 -11.12 7.03 -10.24
N ASN A 54 -10.38 7.12 -11.36
CA ASN A 54 -8.92 7.18 -11.35
C ASN A 54 -8.38 8.40 -10.59
N GLN A 55 -9.01 9.56 -10.70
CA GLN A 55 -8.66 10.71 -9.86
C GLN A 55 -8.95 10.49 -8.38
N SER A 56 -10.05 9.81 -8.06
CA SER A 56 -10.39 9.49 -6.66
C SER A 56 -9.36 8.53 -6.04
N VAL A 57 -8.88 7.55 -6.81
CA VAL A 57 -7.77 6.67 -6.41
C VAL A 57 -6.49 7.48 -6.22
N ALA A 58 -6.15 8.40 -7.13
CA ALA A 58 -4.97 9.26 -6.98
C ALA A 58 -5.03 10.09 -5.68
N CYS A 59 -6.17 10.72 -5.39
CA CYS A 59 -6.39 11.47 -4.15
C CYS A 59 -6.25 10.59 -2.90
N MET A 60 -6.81 9.38 -2.92
CA MET A 60 -6.68 8.43 -1.81
C MET A 60 -5.22 8.04 -1.58
N VAL A 61 -4.48 7.69 -2.64
CA VAL A 61 -3.06 7.32 -2.56
C VAL A 61 -2.21 8.50 -2.06
N ALA A 62 -2.52 9.74 -2.49
CA ALA A 62 -1.86 10.94 -1.98
C ALA A 62 -2.09 11.12 -0.48
N ALA A 63 -3.34 10.99 -0.02
CA ALA A 63 -3.69 11.12 1.39
C ALA A 63 -2.99 10.08 2.26
N VAL A 64 -2.96 8.82 1.81
CA VAL A 64 -2.22 7.74 2.48
C VAL A 64 -0.71 8.04 2.52
N GLY A 65 -0.14 8.49 1.40
CA GLY A 65 1.28 8.84 1.32
C GLY A 65 1.67 9.98 2.24
N VAL A 66 0.88 11.06 2.29
CA VAL A 66 1.06 12.16 3.26
C VAL A 66 0.94 11.64 4.69
N GLY A 67 -0.04 10.77 4.96
CA GLY A 67 -0.21 10.10 6.25
C GLY A 67 1.03 9.32 6.67
N HIS A 68 1.65 8.55 5.77
CA HIS A 68 2.92 7.87 6.01
C HIS A 68 4.06 8.86 6.31
N VAL A 69 4.20 9.95 5.53
CA VAL A 69 5.24 10.97 5.77
C VAL A 69 5.08 11.59 7.17
N VAL A 70 3.86 11.92 7.59
CA VAL A 70 3.60 12.45 8.92
C VAL A 70 3.87 11.39 9.99
N ALA A 71 3.37 10.17 9.81
CA ALA A 71 3.56 9.05 10.74
C ALA A 71 5.04 8.73 10.99
N SER A 72 5.90 8.88 9.98
CA SER A 72 7.35 8.68 10.12
C SER A 72 8.00 9.61 11.16
N LYS A 73 7.40 10.78 11.41
CA LYS A 73 7.86 11.78 12.38
C LYS A 73 7.22 11.61 13.76
N SER A 74 6.16 10.81 13.88
CA SER A 74 5.40 10.61 15.12
C SER A 74 5.99 9.55 16.07
N GLY A 75 7.10 8.92 15.68
CA GLY A 75 7.75 7.89 16.50
C GLY A 75 7.06 6.52 16.45
N PRO A 76 7.51 5.56 17.28
CA PRO A 76 7.06 4.16 17.20
C PRO A 76 5.57 3.92 17.39
N ALA A 77 4.86 4.85 18.05
CA ALA A 77 3.42 4.73 18.30
C ALA A 77 2.59 4.67 17.00
N SER A 78 3.10 5.20 15.89
CA SER A 78 2.40 5.17 14.59
C SER A 78 2.64 3.88 13.80
N HIS A 79 3.64 3.07 14.17
CA HIS A 79 4.05 1.95 13.32
C HIS A 79 2.98 0.86 13.22
N ALA A 80 2.27 0.58 14.31
CA ALA A 80 1.20 -0.42 14.32
C ALA A 80 0.02 -0.04 13.41
N SER A 81 -0.37 1.24 13.38
CA SER A 81 -1.45 1.70 12.49
C SER A 81 -1.02 1.70 11.03
N VAL A 82 0.22 2.10 10.74
CA VAL A 82 0.78 2.03 9.38
C VAL A 82 0.87 0.59 8.90
N PHE A 83 1.35 -0.33 9.74
CA PHE A 83 1.38 -1.77 9.44
C PHE A 83 -0.01 -2.31 9.16
N ALA A 84 -0.97 -2.08 10.06
CA ALA A 84 -2.33 -2.57 9.93
C ALA A 84 -3.01 -2.05 8.66
N MET A 85 -2.88 -0.75 8.36
CA MET A 85 -3.47 -0.14 7.17
C MET A 85 -2.95 -0.78 5.88
N ASN A 86 -1.64 -0.96 5.75
CA ASN A 86 -1.04 -1.57 4.55
C ASN A 86 -1.41 -3.06 4.45
N LEU A 87 -1.40 -3.78 5.58
CA LEU A 87 -1.80 -5.19 5.61
C LEU A 87 -3.27 -5.37 5.21
N THR A 88 -4.16 -4.53 5.73
CA THR A 88 -5.58 -4.53 5.36
C THR A 88 -5.76 -4.27 3.86
N PHE A 89 -5.08 -3.26 3.30
CA PHE A 89 -5.14 -3.00 1.85
C PHE A 89 -4.71 -4.24 1.06
N SER A 90 -3.59 -4.85 1.46
CA SER A 90 -3.06 -6.04 0.81
C SER A 90 -4.05 -7.20 0.83
N ILE A 91 -4.59 -7.55 2.01
CA ILE A 91 -5.57 -8.63 2.18
C ILE A 91 -6.82 -8.38 1.33
N LEU A 92 -7.41 -7.18 1.43
CA LEU A 92 -8.62 -6.85 0.69
C LEU A 92 -8.40 -6.89 -0.82
N GLY A 93 -7.27 -6.40 -1.32
CA GLY A 93 -6.97 -6.45 -2.75
C GLY A 93 -6.64 -7.87 -3.24
N PHE A 94 -6.03 -8.73 -2.44
CA PHE A 94 -5.89 -10.15 -2.79
C PHE A 94 -7.25 -10.85 -2.83
N LEU A 95 -8.13 -10.59 -1.86
CA LEU A 95 -9.51 -11.11 -1.88
C LEU A 95 -10.26 -10.65 -3.13
N ALA A 96 -10.18 -9.35 -3.47
CA ALA A 96 -10.76 -8.80 -4.69
C ALA A 96 -10.25 -9.48 -5.97
N CYS A 97 -8.96 -9.85 -6.00
CA CYS A 97 -8.35 -10.59 -7.11
C CYS A 97 -8.70 -12.09 -7.14
N ALA A 98 -9.02 -12.67 -5.98
CA ALA A 98 -9.39 -14.08 -5.85
C ALA A 98 -10.88 -14.35 -6.13
N LEU A 99 -11.73 -13.32 -6.05
CA LEU A 99 -13.13 -13.42 -6.45
C LEU A 99 -13.24 -13.77 -7.96
N PRO A 100 -14.30 -14.48 -8.39
CA PRO A 100 -14.49 -14.86 -9.79
C PRO A 100 -14.42 -13.63 -10.73
N SER A 101 -13.28 -13.51 -11.41
CA SER A 101 -12.86 -12.31 -12.14
C SER A 101 -13.46 -12.22 -13.53
N ARG A 102 -14.00 -13.32 -14.08
CA ARG A 102 -14.58 -13.36 -15.42
C ARG A 102 -15.88 -12.57 -15.58
N GLU A 103 -16.65 -12.38 -14.50
CA GLU A 103 -17.94 -11.67 -14.58
C GLU A 103 -17.99 -10.40 -13.74
N SER A 104 -17.20 -10.31 -12.68
CA SER A 104 -17.32 -9.20 -11.72
C SER A 104 -16.47 -7.97 -12.09
N GLY A 105 -15.37 -8.14 -12.83
CA GLY A 105 -14.43 -7.05 -13.15
C GLY A 105 -13.78 -6.39 -11.92
N ILE A 106 -13.92 -6.99 -10.73
CA ILE A 106 -13.49 -6.40 -9.45
C ILE A 106 -11.96 -6.45 -9.30
N GLY A 107 -11.34 -7.58 -9.62
CA GLY A 107 -9.89 -7.79 -9.54
C GLY A 107 -9.17 -7.45 -10.84
N SER A 108 -8.03 -6.77 -10.75
CA SER A 108 -7.18 -6.41 -11.91
C SER A 108 -5.70 -6.68 -11.63
N ALA A 109 -4.89 -6.77 -12.69
CA ALA A 109 -3.45 -6.93 -12.56
C ALA A 109 -2.80 -5.78 -11.77
N THR A 110 -3.28 -4.54 -11.95
CA THR A 110 -2.84 -3.37 -11.17
C THR A 110 -3.17 -3.52 -9.69
N MET A 111 -4.36 -4.03 -9.36
CA MET A 111 -4.78 -4.27 -7.98
C MET A 111 -3.91 -5.33 -7.33
N LEU A 112 -3.66 -6.45 -8.02
CA LEU A 112 -2.77 -7.51 -7.53
C LEU A 112 -1.35 -7.00 -7.30
N MET A 113 -0.79 -6.25 -8.26
CA MET A 113 0.52 -5.60 -8.13
C MET A 113 0.58 -4.68 -6.90
N THR A 114 -0.46 -3.88 -6.69
CA THR A 114 -0.53 -2.94 -5.56
C THR A 114 -0.66 -3.70 -4.24
N SER A 115 -1.47 -4.76 -4.18
CA SER A 115 -1.57 -5.66 -3.02
C SER A 115 -0.24 -6.31 -2.65
N CYS A 116 0.54 -6.74 -3.64
CA CYS A 116 1.89 -7.27 -3.42
C CYS A 116 2.82 -6.19 -2.85
N ASN A 117 2.78 -4.97 -3.38
CA ASN A 117 3.58 -3.84 -2.86
C ASN A 117 3.26 -3.56 -1.38
N HIS A 118 1.97 -3.50 -1.02
CA HIS A 118 1.57 -3.30 0.37
C HIS A 118 1.95 -4.48 1.28
N LEU A 119 1.86 -5.73 0.79
CA LEU A 119 2.32 -6.91 1.53
C LEU A 119 3.81 -6.83 1.83
N LEU A 120 4.62 -6.59 0.79
CA LEU A 120 6.07 -6.50 0.91
C LEU A 120 6.50 -5.38 1.86
N PHE A 121 5.83 -4.23 1.80
CA PHE A 121 6.04 -3.16 2.76
C PHE A 121 5.69 -3.59 4.19
N SER A 122 4.53 -4.23 4.40
CA SER A 122 4.14 -4.72 5.73
C SER A 122 5.12 -5.75 6.28
N LEU A 123 5.62 -6.66 5.45
CA LEU A 123 6.64 -7.64 5.82
C LEU A 123 7.98 -6.97 6.17
N ALA A 124 8.41 -5.98 5.36
CA ALA A 124 9.62 -5.21 5.63
C ALA A 124 9.50 -4.39 6.92
N LEU A 125 8.32 -3.81 7.19
CA LEU A 125 8.06 -3.07 8.41
C LEU A 125 8.03 -3.99 9.64
N LEU A 126 7.41 -5.17 9.53
CA LEU A 126 7.43 -6.19 10.58
C LEU A 126 8.86 -6.67 10.89
N TRP A 127 9.68 -6.84 9.85
CA TRP A 127 11.08 -7.19 10.02
C TRP A 127 11.89 -6.06 10.68
N ALA A 128 11.64 -4.81 10.30
CA ALA A 128 12.33 -3.63 10.84
C ALA A 128 11.87 -3.21 12.25
N ASP A 129 10.65 -3.57 12.64
CA ASP A 129 10.06 -3.37 13.97
C ASP A 129 9.05 -4.48 14.29
N PRO A 130 9.48 -5.60 14.90
CA PRO A 130 8.59 -6.68 15.32
C PRO A 130 7.53 -6.24 16.35
N GLY A 131 7.72 -5.09 17.01
CA GLY A 131 6.78 -4.53 17.99
C GLY A 131 5.45 -4.08 17.39
N VAL A 132 5.35 -3.96 16.06
CA VAL A 132 4.11 -3.53 15.36
C VAL A 132 2.92 -4.44 15.57
N LEU A 133 3.14 -5.70 15.96
CA LEU A 133 2.07 -6.66 16.29
C LEU A 133 1.55 -6.56 17.73
N GLY A 134 2.00 -5.57 18.51
CA GLY A 134 1.61 -5.40 19.92
C GLY A 134 2.63 -5.94 20.93
N GLY A 135 3.85 -6.23 20.48
CA GLY A 135 4.91 -6.82 21.31
C GLY A 135 5.92 -5.80 21.82
N ARG A 136 5.55 -4.94 22.78
CA ARG A 136 6.41 -4.50 23.90
C ARG A 136 5.66 -3.60 24.90
N GLY A 137 4.88 -4.24 25.75
CA GLY A 137 4.90 -3.90 27.17
C GLY A 137 6.18 -4.45 27.79
N SER A 138 7.36 -3.93 27.43
CA SER A 138 8.56 -4.15 28.25
C SER A 138 8.57 -3.09 29.33
N GLY A 139 7.98 -3.42 30.47
CA GLY A 139 8.19 -2.69 31.71
C GLY A 139 9.69 -2.62 32.01
N THR A 140 10.28 -1.44 31.81
CA THR A 140 11.41 -1.03 32.62
C THR A 140 10.83 -0.21 33.76
N GLY A 141 10.55 -0.90 34.87
CA GLY A 141 10.19 -0.27 36.12
C GLY A 141 11.25 0.77 36.49
N LYS A 142 10.86 2.04 36.45
CA LYS A 142 11.56 3.06 37.22
C LYS A 142 10.91 3.07 38.59
N LYS A 143 11.43 2.23 39.50
CA LYS A 143 11.21 2.42 40.94
C LYS A 143 11.59 3.87 41.24
N ARG A 144 10.60 4.69 41.59
CA ARG A 144 10.85 5.91 42.34
C ARG A 144 11.28 5.46 43.73
N SER A 145 12.58 5.53 44.00
CA SER A 145 13.09 5.71 45.37
C SER A 145 13.08 7.18 45.69
#